data_AF-A0A6N2VLP3-F1
#
_entry.id   AF-A0A6N2VLP3-F1
#
_cell.length_a   1.000
_cell.length_b   1.000
_cell.length_c   1.000
_cell.angle_alpha   90.00
_cell.angle_beta   90.00
_cell.angle_gamma   90.00
#
_symmetry.space_group_name_H-M   'P 1'
#
loop_
_entity.id
_entity.type
_entity.pdbx_description
1 polymer ?
#
loop_
_entity_poly.entity_id
_entity_poly.type
_entity_poly.pdbx_seq_one_letter_code
_entity_poly.pdbx_strand_id
1 'polypeptide(L)'
;MSLIEVLLSSAVIVAVIQYFQGEKNNKLQYITEERAKWRKEIKEIISEIRIADFQTIEKCLTDLGKNLNAYGYCPDGRYENDKLDFLKDEHIWREMDIIQNAVNEHNMPNFEKSKKNLIHYLFLLLKFDWERSKQEIKGEKAIPISIVSFGMGVIVCVFSRFPLKSIQENLINIFIFIIAFSLPYILLWVIYGIERMQILKAKDWYSKMDKVTLSFILVGVELGAILILAWKWKNFEMIFLFVAIAVLLVPYLIISNQEMYRKYDVSVRKILERRN
;
A
#
# COMPACT_ATOMS: atom_id res chain seq x y z
N MET A 1 -35.47 -12.92 19.74
CA MET A 1 -34.67 -11.88 19.06
C MET A 1 -34.29 -12.40 17.69
N SER A 2 -34.45 -11.57 16.66
CA SER A 2 -33.92 -11.92 15.35
C SER A 2 -32.38 -11.84 15.40
N LEU A 3 -31.69 -12.63 14.57
CA LEU A 3 -30.22 -12.55 14.43
C LEU A 3 -29.78 -11.09 14.17
N ILE A 4 -30.62 -10.33 13.46
CA ILE A 4 -30.44 -8.92 13.11
C ILE A 4 -30.41 -8.01 14.35
N GLU A 5 -31.27 -8.23 15.34
CA GLU A 5 -31.28 -7.46 16.58
C GLU A 5 -30.01 -7.69 17.41
N VAL A 6 -29.45 -8.91 17.37
CA VAL A 6 -28.20 -9.24 18.05
C VAL A 6 -27.00 -8.58 17.36
N LEU A 7 -27.02 -8.51 16.03
CA LEU A 7 -25.94 -7.92 15.23
C LEU A 7 -25.92 -6.39 15.26
N LEU A 8 -27.10 -5.76 15.35
CA LEU A 8 -27.24 -4.31 15.55
C LEU A 8 -27.19 -3.91 17.03
N SER A 9 -26.94 -4.86 17.93
CA SER A 9 -26.83 -4.56 19.35
C SER A 9 -25.66 -3.60 19.59
N SER A 10 -25.84 -2.70 20.55
CA SER A 10 -24.82 -1.73 20.96
C SER A 10 -23.50 -2.42 21.31
N ALA A 11 -23.54 -3.64 21.85
CA ALA A 11 -22.36 -4.42 22.19
C ALA A 11 -21.50 -4.80 20.97
N VAL A 12 -22.11 -5.24 19.86
CA VAL A 12 -21.38 -5.59 18.63
C VAL A 12 -20.77 -4.35 17.99
N ILE A 13 -21.53 -3.25 17.93
CA ILE A 13 -21.04 -1.96 17.40
C ILE A 13 -19.88 -1.43 18.26
N VAL A 14 -20.02 -1.47 19.59
CA VAL A 14 -18.96 -1.06 20.53
C VAL A 14 -17.73 -1.95 20.40
N ALA A 15 -17.88 -3.26 20.23
CA ALA A 15 -16.75 -4.17 20.02
C ALA A 15 -16.01 -3.89 18.70
N VAL A 16 -16.73 -3.54 17.62
CA VAL A 16 -16.13 -3.10 16.36
C VAL A 16 -15.38 -1.78 16.55
N ILE A 17 -15.98 -0.79 17.21
CA ILE A 17 -15.34 0.51 17.51
C ILE A 17 -14.09 0.29 18.38
N GLN A 18 -14.18 -0.56 19.41
CA GLN A 18 -13.08 -0.92 20.28
C GLN A 18 -12.00 -1.70 19.53
N TYR A 19 -12.31 -2.49 18.51
CA TYR A 19 -11.29 -3.10 17.64
C TYR A 19 -10.54 -2.04 16.81
N PHE A 20 -11.24 -1.00 16.32
CA PHE A 20 -10.59 0.13 15.66
C PHE A 20 -9.76 1.01 16.60
N GLN A 21 -10.14 1.06 17.89
CA GLN A 21 -9.47 1.81 18.95
C GLN A 21 -8.41 0.97 19.71
N GLY A 22 -8.49 -0.36 19.62
CA GLY A 22 -7.76 -1.35 20.38
C GLY A 22 -6.35 -1.55 19.84
N GLU A 23 -5.43 -0.86 20.50
CA GLU A 23 -3.98 -1.04 20.58
C GLU A 23 -3.18 -1.30 19.29
N LYS A 24 -2.39 -0.28 18.95
CA LYS A 24 -0.93 -0.33 18.90
C LYS A 24 -0.34 -1.76 18.85
N ASN A 25 -0.27 -2.34 17.66
CA ASN A 25 0.64 -3.44 17.41
C ASN A 25 2.07 -2.95 17.69
N ASN A 26 2.71 -3.44 18.76
CA ASN A 26 4.07 -3.04 19.17
C ASN A 26 5.06 -3.03 18.00
N LYS A 27 4.89 -3.93 17.02
CA LYS A 27 5.72 -3.98 15.80
C LYS A 27 5.45 -2.84 14.82
N LEU A 28 4.17 -2.54 14.51
CA LEU A 28 3.83 -1.43 13.61
C LEU A 28 4.19 -0.10 14.25
N GLN A 29 3.91 0.04 15.55
CA GLN A 29 4.28 1.24 16.31
C GLN A 29 5.80 1.43 16.29
N TYR A 30 6.57 0.40 16.60
CA TYR A 30 8.04 0.46 16.54
C TYR A 30 8.55 0.88 15.15
N ILE A 31 8.05 0.24 14.08
CA ILE A 31 8.43 0.62 12.70
C ILE A 31 8.04 2.07 12.40
N THR A 32 6.87 2.52 12.86
CA THR A 32 6.39 3.89 12.63
C THR A 32 7.25 4.92 13.38
N GLU A 33 7.69 4.59 14.59
CA GLU A 33 8.59 5.40 15.41
C GLU A 33 9.99 5.47 14.80
N GLU A 34 10.58 4.34 14.40
CA GLU A 34 11.87 4.31 13.70
C GLU A 34 11.83 5.13 12.41
N ARG A 35 10.76 5.02 11.61
CA ARG A 35 10.58 5.88 10.43
C ARG A 35 10.41 7.35 10.77
N ALA A 36 9.76 7.68 11.89
CA ALA A 36 9.66 9.06 12.33
C ALA A 36 11.02 9.65 12.70
N LYS A 37 11.87 8.85 13.35
CA LYS A 37 13.26 9.20 13.65
C LYS A 37 14.09 9.35 12.37
N TRP A 38 14.06 8.36 11.48
CA TRP A 38 14.73 8.43 10.17
C TRP A 38 14.30 9.67 9.36
N ARG A 39 12.99 9.98 9.29
CA ARG A 39 12.50 11.20 8.61
C ARG A 39 13.02 12.49 9.26
N LYS A 40 13.26 12.49 10.58
CA LYS A 40 13.85 13.64 11.28
C LYS A 40 15.33 13.79 10.90
N GLU A 41 16.08 12.69 10.90
CA GLU A 41 17.49 12.66 10.49
C GLU A 41 17.66 13.14 9.04
N ILE A 42 16.85 12.66 8.10
CA ILE A 42 16.85 13.16 6.71
C ILE A 42 16.57 14.67 6.64
N LYS A 43 15.66 15.22 7.45
CA LYS A 43 15.37 16.66 7.46
C LYS A 43 16.53 17.50 8.00
N GLU A 44 17.22 16.99 9.00
CA GLU A 44 18.43 17.61 9.55
C GLU A 44 19.53 17.61 8.49
N ILE A 45 19.78 16.48 7.84
CA ILE A 45 20.73 16.35 6.72
C ILE A 45 20.38 17.29 5.56
N ILE A 46 19.10 17.42 5.18
CA ILE A 46 18.66 18.40 4.16
C ILE A 46 19.05 19.83 4.56
N SER A 47 18.95 20.17 5.84
CA SER A 47 19.27 21.51 6.35
C SER A 47 20.78 21.76 6.31
N GLU A 48 21.59 20.75 6.62
CA GLU A 48 23.05 20.79 6.52
C GLU A 48 23.51 20.90 5.05
N ILE A 49 22.99 20.06 4.16
CA ILE A 49 23.28 20.10 2.70
C ILE A 49 22.99 21.49 2.12
N ARG A 50 21.93 22.16 2.59
CA ARG A 50 21.55 23.48 2.08
C ARG A 50 22.62 24.54 2.30
N ILE A 51 23.26 24.54 3.48
CA ILE A 51 24.28 25.52 3.87
C ILE A 51 25.71 25.05 3.57
N ALA A 52 25.88 23.77 3.25
CA ALA A 52 27.17 23.19 2.95
C ALA A 52 27.83 23.81 1.71
N ASP A 53 29.15 23.96 1.82
CA ASP A 53 30.09 24.36 0.79
C ASP A 53 30.97 23.15 0.38
N PHE A 54 31.98 23.37 -0.46
CA PHE A 54 32.86 22.30 -0.93
C PHE A 54 33.60 21.57 0.19
N GLN A 55 33.86 22.23 1.33
CA GLN A 55 34.63 21.65 2.43
C GLN A 55 33.76 20.80 3.36
N THR A 56 32.48 21.15 3.47
CA THR A 56 31.55 20.55 4.45
C THR A 56 30.58 19.55 3.84
N ILE A 57 30.40 19.58 2.52
CA ILE A 57 29.42 18.72 1.82
C ILE A 57 29.72 17.23 1.95
N GLU A 58 30.99 16.81 1.93
CA GLU A 58 31.38 15.39 1.99
C GLU A 58 30.85 14.69 3.26
N LYS A 59 30.93 15.38 4.39
CA LYS A 59 30.34 14.91 5.65
C LYS A 59 28.83 14.73 5.53
N CYS A 60 28.15 15.72 4.96
CA CYS A 60 26.70 15.68 4.77
C CYS A 60 26.27 14.52 3.85
N LEU A 61 27.02 14.27 2.77
CA LEU A 61 26.77 13.16 1.86
C LEU A 61 27.02 11.80 2.52
N THR A 62 28.06 11.70 3.36
CA THR A 62 28.35 10.49 4.13
C THR A 62 27.23 10.16 5.11
N ASP A 63 26.72 11.18 5.82
CA ASP A 63 25.60 11.00 6.74
C ASP A 63 24.29 10.70 6.01
N LEU A 64 24.09 11.28 4.83
CA LEU A 64 22.98 10.91 3.94
C LEU A 64 23.07 9.43 3.51
N GLY A 65 24.23 8.97 3.07
CA GLY A 65 24.42 7.61 2.56
C GLY A 65 24.05 6.52 3.58
N LYS A 66 24.23 6.78 4.88
CA LYS A 66 23.80 5.88 5.98
C LYS A 66 22.28 5.71 6.07
N ASN A 67 21.54 6.68 5.54
CA ASN A 67 20.08 6.75 5.61
C ASN A 67 19.38 6.35 4.30
N LEU A 68 20.13 6.07 3.23
CA LEU A 68 19.60 5.66 1.94
C LEU A 68 19.54 4.14 1.80
N ASN A 69 18.79 3.68 0.81
CA ASN A 69 18.81 2.29 0.40
C ASN A 69 20.16 1.93 -0.24
N ALA A 70 20.94 1.07 0.43
CA ALA A 70 22.23 0.61 -0.05
C ALA A 70 22.15 -0.18 -1.37
N TYR A 71 20.99 -0.75 -1.72
CA TYR A 71 20.83 -1.48 -2.99
C TYR A 71 20.93 -0.60 -4.24
N GLY A 72 20.83 0.73 -4.12
CA GLY A 72 21.07 1.66 -5.22
C GLY A 72 22.47 2.25 -5.27
N TYR A 73 23.35 1.88 -4.33
CA TYR A 73 24.74 2.31 -4.36
C TYR A 73 25.48 1.56 -5.48
N CYS A 74 26.20 2.31 -6.32
CA CYS A 74 26.96 1.77 -7.44
C CYS A 74 28.45 2.11 -7.24
N PRO A 75 29.32 1.15 -6.91
CA PRO A 75 30.72 1.42 -6.59
C PRO A 75 31.53 2.03 -7.73
N ASP A 76 31.11 1.82 -8.97
CA ASP A 76 31.76 2.37 -10.17
C ASP A 76 31.19 3.73 -10.59
N GLY A 77 30.22 4.28 -9.86
CA GLY A 77 29.56 5.56 -10.15
C GLY A 77 28.74 5.57 -11.44
N ARG A 78 28.52 4.40 -12.09
CA ARG A 78 27.86 4.36 -13.40
C ARG A 78 26.35 4.27 -13.27
N TYR A 79 25.75 5.46 -13.26
CA TYR A 79 24.30 5.63 -13.22
C TYR A 79 23.73 5.92 -14.62
N GLU A 80 23.16 4.91 -15.28
CA GLU A 80 22.48 5.05 -16.57
C GLU A 80 21.11 5.71 -16.39
N ASN A 81 20.92 6.93 -16.93
CA ASN A 81 19.72 7.75 -16.73
C ASN A 81 18.40 7.02 -17.09
N ASP A 82 18.41 6.19 -18.12
CA ASP A 82 17.26 5.43 -18.62
C ASP A 82 16.96 4.18 -17.78
N LYS A 83 17.91 3.71 -16.96
CA LYS A 83 17.81 2.47 -16.19
C LYS A 83 17.76 2.66 -14.68
N LEU A 84 17.76 3.89 -14.18
CA LEU A 84 17.67 4.19 -12.74
C LEU A 84 16.45 3.55 -12.07
N ASP A 85 16.68 2.79 -11.01
CA ASP A 85 15.68 2.29 -10.07
C ASP A 85 15.47 3.27 -8.91
N PHE A 86 14.41 4.08 -9.04
CA PHE A 86 14.11 5.09 -8.05
C PHE A 86 13.69 4.52 -6.69
N LEU A 87 13.21 3.27 -6.64
CA LEU A 87 12.82 2.63 -5.38
C LEU A 87 14.02 2.13 -4.58
N LYS A 88 15.20 2.10 -5.21
CA LYS A 88 16.49 1.81 -4.59
C LYS A 88 17.31 3.06 -4.31
N ASP A 89 16.73 4.24 -4.46
CA ASP A 89 17.42 5.54 -4.29
C ASP A 89 18.57 5.78 -5.29
N GLU A 90 18.64 5.05 -6.41
CA GLU A 90 19.75 5.19 -7.39
C GLU A 90 19.91 6.62 -7.92
N HIS A 91 18.78 7.32 -8.13
CA HIS A 91 18.79 8.73 -8.54
C HIS A 91 19.38 9.68 -7.48
N ILE A 92 19.26 9.35 -6.19
CA ILE A 92 19.82 10.13 -5.08
C ILE A 92 21.33 9.88 -5.03
N TRP A 93 21.74 8.60 -5.04
CA TRP A 93 23.15 8.23 -5.09
C TRP A 93 23.89 8.85 -6.29
N ARG A 94 23.24 8.86 -7.45
CA ARG A 94 23.73 9.56 -8.65
C ARG A 94 23.97 11.05 -8.43
N GLU A 95 23.02 11.77 -7.81
CA GLU A 95 23.24 13.20 -7.54
C GLU A 95 24.36 13.43 -6.51
N MET A 96 24.53 12.53 -5.55
CA MET A 96 25.65 12.58 -4.60
C MET A 96 27.00 12.45 -5.32
N ASP A 97 27.12 11.50 -6.24
CA ASP A 97 28.32 11.31 -7.07
C ASP A 97 28.66 12.55 -7.92
N ILE A 98 27.62 13.16 -8.51
CA ILE A 98 27.78 14.39 -9.32
C ILE A 98 28.23 15.57 -8.46
N ILE A 99 27.72 15.69 -7.23
CA ILE A 99 28.18 16.71 -6.28
C ILE A 99 29.67 16.48 -5.96
N GLN A 100 30.08 15.24 -5.70
CA GLN A 100 31.48 14.92 -5.42
C GLN A 100 32.40 15.25 -6.60
N ASN A 101 32.00 14.91 -7.82
CA ASN A 101 32.74 15.27 -9.04
C ASN A 101 32.82 16.79 -9.21
N ALA A 102 31.74 17.53 -8.95
CA ALA A 102 31.74 18.99 -9.01
C ALA A 102 32.68 19.62 -7.97
N VAL A 103 32.83 19.02 -6.78
CA VAL A 103 33.82 19.46 -5.78
C VAL A 103 35.24 19.24 -6.29
N ASN A 104 35.54 18.06 -6.83
CA ASN A 104 36.87 17.74 -7.37
C ASN A 104 37.25 18.69 -8.52
N GLU A 105 36.32 18.97 -9.42
CA GLU A 105 36.48 19.88 -10.56
C GLU A 105 36.38 21.37 -10.20
N HIS A 106 36.08 21.71 -8.94
CA HIS A 106 35.79 23.08 -8.48
C HIS A 106 34.67 23.79 -9.29
N ASN A 107 33.67 23.02 -9.74
CA ASN A 107 32.59 23.48 -10.59
C ASN A 107 31.38 23.95 -9.77
N MET A 108 31.42 25.22 -9.33
CA MET A 108 30.37 25.82 -8.49
C MET A 108 28.96 25.78 -9.12
N PRO A 109 28.76 26.11 -10.42
CA PRO A 109 27.43 26.03 -11.03
C PRO A 109 26.82 24.62 -11.00
N ASN A 110 27.62 23.58 -11.29
CA ASN A 110 27.15 22.20 -11.25
C ASN A 110 26.89 21.73 -9.83
N PHE A 111 27.73 22.15 -8.88
CA PHE A 111 27.55 21.89 -7.46
C PHE A 111 26.21 22.43 -6.94
N GLU A 112 25.93 23.74 -7.13
CA GLU A 112 24.68 24.35 -6.63
C GLU A 112 23.43 23.76 -7.31
N LYS A 113 23.51 23.47 -8.61
CA LYS A 113 22.42 22.81 -9.35
C LYS A 113 22.13 21.41 -8.78
N SER A 114 23.16 20.60 -8.58
CA SER A 114 23.02 19.21 -8.11
C SER A 114 22.63 19.16 -6.63
N LYS A 115 23.15 20.08 -5.79
CA LYS A 115 22.73 20.28 -4.40
C LYS A 115 21.24 20.59 -4.31
N LYS A 116 20.74 21.47 -5.16
CA LYS A 116 19.30 21.78 -5.25
C LYS A 116 18.49 20.56 -5.67
N ASN A 117 18.92 19.80 -6.67
CA ASN A 117 18.24 18.59 -7.12
C ASN A 117 18.19 17.53 -6.02
N LEU A 118 19.32 17.29 -5.35
CA LEU A 118 19.43 16.37 -4.23
C LEU A 118 18.40 16.70 -3.14
N ILE A 119 18.33 17.97 -2.72
CA ILE A 119 17.31 18.44 -1.75
C ILE A 119 15.88 18.14 -2.23
N HIS A 120 15.57 18.35 -3.52
CA HIS A 120 14.23 18.04 -4.04
C HIS A 120 13.94 16.53 -4.03
N TYR A 121 14.91 15.69 -4.38
CA TYR A 121 14.76 14.24 -4.29
C TYR A 121 14.54 13.78 -2.86
N LEU A 122 15.24 14.36 -1.88
CA LEU A 122 15.04 14.05 -0.47
C LEU A 122 13.65 14.48 0.04
N PHE A 123 13.11 15.61 -0.42
CA PHE A 123 11.73 15.98 -0.12
C PHE A 123 10.72 15.00 -0.73
N LEU A 124 10.96 14.52 -1.96
CA LEU A 124 10.13 13.50 -2.58
C LEU A 124 10.21 12.17 -1.82
N LEU A 125 11.41 11.77 -1.38
CA LEU A 125 11.64 10.58 -0.58
C LEU A 125 10.86 10.64 0.75
N LEU A 126 10.95 11.75 1.47
CA LEU A 126 10.18 11.98 2.70
C LEU A 126 8.66 11.91 2.46
N LYS A 127 8.19 12.50 1.37
CA LYS A 127 6.77 12.48 0.99
C LYS A 127 6.31 11.06 0.64
N PHE A 128 7.13 10.32 -0.10
CA PHE A 128 6.87 8.93 -0.48
C PHE A 128 6.79 8.02 0.74
N ASP A 129 7.76 8.10 1.65
CA ASP A 129 7.75 7.33 2.90
C ASP A 129 6.50 7.62 3.75
N TRP A 130 6.08 8.90 3.83
CA TRP A 130 4.87 9.29 4.54
C TRP A 130 3.60 8.67 3.94
N GLU A 131 3.43 8.74 2.61
CA GLU A 131 2.29 8.11 1.96
C GLU A 131 2.32 6.58 2.12
N ARG A 132 3.52 5.96 2.07
CA ARG A 132 3.69 4.53 2.29
C ARG A 132 3.26 4.11 3.69
N SER A 133 3.70 4.83 4.73
CA SER A 133 3.27 4.56 6.10
C SER A 133 1.74 4.67 6.26
N LYS A 134 1.08 5.62 5.60
CA LYS A 134 -0.40 5.67 5.62
C LYS A 134 -1.01 4.45 4.94
N GLN A 135 -0.47 3.99 3.81
CA GLN A 135 -0.99 2.83 3.10
C GLN A 135 -0.81 1.55 3.92
N GLU A 136 0.30 1.39 4.60
CA GLU A 136 0.54 0.25 5.50
C GLU A 136 -0.50 0.21 6.63
N ILE A 137 -0.74 1.35 7.30
CA ILE A 137 -1.77 1.47 8.35
C ILE A 137 -3.18 1.24 7.79
N LYS A 138 -3.50 1.81 6.62
CA LYS A 138 -4.80 1.59 5.95
C LYS A 138 -5.01 0.12 5.63
N GLY A 139 -4.01 -0.55 5.05
CA GLY A 139 -4.07 -1.97 4.71
C GLY A 139 -4.23 -2.85 5.94
N GLU A 140 -3.48 -2.58 7.01
CA GLU A 140 -3.57 -3.32 8.28
C GLU A 140 -4.97 -3.25 8.89
N LYS A 141 -5.66 -2.11 8.77
CA LYS A 141 -7.05 -1.96 9.23
C LYS A 141 -8.07 -2.52 8.23
N ALA A 142 -7.88 -2.29 6.93
CA ALA A 142 -8.85 -2.66 5.90
C ALA A 142 -8.99 -4.18 5.69
N ILE A 143 -7.90 -4.93 5.82
CA ILE A 143 -7.90 -6.39 5.65
C ILE A 143 -8.86 -7.09 6.62
N PRO A 144 -8.74 -6.93 7.95
CA PRO A 144 -9.65 -7.59 8.89
C PRO A 144 -11.09 -7.13 8.75
N ILE A 145 -11.34 -5.84 8.45
CA ILE A 145 -12.70 -5.33 8.18
C ILE A 145 -13.35 -6.08 7.02
N SER A 146 -12.60 -6.25 5.92
CA SER A 146 -13.08 -6.97 4.74
C SER A 146 -13.39 -8.43 5.08
N ILE A 147 -12.49 -9.13 5.78
CA ILE A 147 -12.67 -10.52 6.21
C ILE A 147 -13.89 -10.69 7.13
N VAL A 148 -14.01 -9.86 8.15
CA VAL A 148 -15.13 -9.92 9.11
C VAL A 148 -16.45 -9.61 8.40
N SER A 149 -16.48 -8.57 7.55
CA SER A 149 -17.67 -8.19 6.80
C SER A 149 -18.10 -9.28 5.83
N PHE A 150 -17.15 -9.95 5.18
CA PHE A 150 -17.44 -11.09 4.30
C PHE A 150 -18.00 -12.28 5.08
N GLY A 151 -17.33 -12.70 6.16
CA GLY A 151 -17.79 -13.80 7.01
C GLY A 151 -19.18 -13.55 7.59
N MET A 152 -19.45 -12.30 7.98
CA MET A 152 -20.76 -11.84 8.41
C MET A 152 -21.82 -11.99 7.31
N GLY A 153 -21.49 -11.59 6.07
CA GLY A 153 -22.33 -11.81 4.90
C GLY A 153 -22.65 -13.30 4.66
N VAL A 154 -21.64 -14.17 4.73
CA VAL A 154 -21.80 -15.63 4.56
C VAL A 154 -22.76 -16.21 5.62
N ILE A 155 -22.59 -15.82 6.89
CA ILE A 155 -23.46 -16.28 7.98
C ILE A 155 -24.92 -15.91 7.70
N VAL A 156 -25.18 -14.66 7.31
CA VAL A 156 -26.54 -14.20 6.99
C VAL A 156 -27.10 -14.91 5.75
N CYS A 157 -26.28 -15.16 4.72
CA CYS A 157 -26.66 -15.96 3.55
C CYS A 157 -27.11 -17.38 3.94
N VAL A 158 -26.37 -18.05 4.83
CA VAL A 158 -26.69 -19.42 5.25
C VAL A 158 -28.00 -19.45 6.04
N PHE A 159 -28.17 -18.58 7.05
CA PHE A 159 -29.37 -18.56 7.88
C PHE A 159 -30.63 -18.09 7.15
N SER A 160 -30.49 -17.22 6.14
CA SER A 160 -31.63 -16.80 5.31
C SER A 160 -32.13 -17.92 4.39
N ARG A 161 -31.25 -18.83 3.96
CA ARG A 161 -31.61 -19.93 3.05
C ARG A 161 -31.99 -21.23 3.77
N PHE A 162 -31.32 -21.54 4.87
CA PHE A 162 -31.46 -22.80 5.60
C PHE A 162 -31.96 -22.53 7.02
N PRO A 163 -33.27 -22.72 7.30
CA PRO A 163 -33.78 -22.56 8.67
C PRO A 163 -33.10 -23.57 9.60
N LEU A 164 -32.89 -23.17 10.86
CA LEU A 164 -32.10 -23.94 11.86
C LEU A 164 -32.44 -25.43 11.92
N LYS A 165 -33.73 -25.78 11.85
CA LYS A 165 -34.22 -27.17 11.94
C LYS A 165 -33.77 -28.04 10.75
N SER A 166 -33.46 -27.44 9.60
CA SER A 166 -33.09 -28.14 8.36
C SER A 166 -31.58 -28.22 8.11
N ILE A 167 -30.76 -27.61 8.99
CA ILE A 167 -29.30 -27.53 8.81
C ILE A 167 -28.66 -28.92 8.89
N GLN A 168 -29.10 -29.72 9.86
CA GLN A 168 -28.53 -31.05 10.11
C GLN A 168 -28.80 -32.04 8.97
N GLU A 169 -29.92 -31.87 8.27
CA GLU A 169 -30.33 -32.71 7.13
C GLU A 169 -29.67 -32.29 5.81
N ASN A 170 -29.13 -31.07 5.72
CA ASN A 170 -28.64 -30.46 4.47
C ASN A 170 -27.16 -30.04 4.51
N LEU A 171 -26.35 -30.62 5.38
CA LEU A 171 -24.95 -30.21 5.61
C LEU A 171 -24.11 -30.13 4.32
N ILE A 172 -24.23 -31.11 3.41
CA ILE A 172 -23.48 -31.14 2.14
C ILE A 172 -23.86 -29.95 1.26
N ASN A 173 -25.16 -29.65 1.14
CA ASN A 173 -25.66 -28.53 0.33
C ASN A 173 -25.21 -27.18 0.90
N ILE A 174 -25.17 -27.05 2.23
CA ILE A 174 -24.67 -25.85 2.90
C ILE A 174 -23.18 -25.67 2.62
N PHE A 175 -22.39 -26.74 2.71
CA PHE A 175 -20.95 -26.69 2.45
C PHE A 175 -20.64 -26.29 0.99
N ILE A 176 -21.34 -26.90 0.03
CA ILE A 176 -21.22 -26.55 -1.40
C ILE A 176 -21.58 -25.07 -1.61
N PHE A 177 -22.65 -24.60 -0.98
CA PHE A 177 -23.08 -23.21 -1.07
C PHE A 177 -22.02 -22.23 -0.52
N ILE A 178 -21.47 -22.51 0.66
CA ILE A 178 -20.43 -21.66 1.28
C ILE A 178 -19.19 -21.60 0.40
N ILE A 179 -18.73 -22.74 -0.14
CA ILE A 179 -17.57 -22.79 -1.03
C ILE A 179 -17.83 -21.99 -2.30
N ALA A 180 -18.96 -22.25 -2.97
CA ALA A 180 -19.31 -21.58 -4.22
C ALA A 180 -19.40 -20.06 -4.03
N PHE A 181 -19.97 -19.61 -2.91
CA PHE A 181 -20.08 -18.21 -2.56
C PHE A 181 -18.71 -17.60 -2.18
N SER A 182 -17.85 -18.34 -1.49
CA SER A 182 -16.57 -17.79 -1.01
C SER A 182 -15.45 -17.83 -2.04
N LEU A 183 -15.59 -18.62 -3.12
CA LEU A 183 -14.52 -18.85 -4.09
C LEU A 183 -14.03 -17.56 -4.77
N PRO A 184 -14.88 -16.66 -5.29
CA PRO A 184 -14.38 -15.46 -5.96
C PRO A 184 -13.73 -14.48 -4.96
N TYR A 185 -14.24 -14.41 -3.73
CA TYR A 185 -13.62 -13.65 -2.65
C TYR A 185 -12.23 -14.18 -2.26
N ILE A 186 -12.04 -15.51 -2.18
CA ILE A 186 -10.72 -16.10 -1.95
C ILE A 186 -9.76 -15.75 -3.10
N LEU A 187 -10.22 -15.84 -4.35
CA LEU A 187 -9.42 -15.47 -5.52
C LEU A 187 -9.02 -13.99 -5.52
N LEU A 188 -9.89 -13.08 -5.05
CA LEU A 188 -9.56 -11.67 -4.85
C LEU A 188 -8.35 -11.49 -3.91
N TRP A 189 -8.32 -12.23 -2.80
CA TRP A 189 -7.20 -12.19 -1.87
C TRP A 189 -5.91 -12.79 -2.43
N VAL A 190 -6.01 -13.83 -3.26
CA VAL A 190 -4.85 -14.38 -3.98
C VAL A 190 -4.25 -13.32 -4.91
N ILE A 191 -5.08 -12.59 -5.67
CA ILE A 191 -4.61 -11.49 -6.54
C ILE A 191 -3.92 -10.41 -5.73
N TYR A 192 -4.54 -9.99 -4.62
CA TYR A 192 -3.93 -9.00 -3.72
C TYR A 192 -2.58 -9.47 -3.16
N GLY A 193 -2.47 -10.75 -2.77
CA GLY A 193 -1.20 -11.33 -2.32
C GLY A 193 -0.12 -11.34 -3.41
N ILE A 194 -0.48 -11.73 -4.64
CA ILE A 194 0.44 -11.70 -5.80
C ILE A 194 0.91 -10.28 -6.09
N GLU A 195 0.02 -9.28 -5.97
CA GLU A 195 0.39 -7.88 -6.11
C GLU A 195 1.43 -7.44 -5.08
N ARG A 196 1.20 -7.78 -3.81
CA ARG A 196 2.12 -7.46 -2.72
C ARG A 196 3.50 -8.10 -2.92
N MET A 197 3.56 -9.30 -3.49
CA MET A 197 4.84 -9.97 -3.78
C MET A 197 5.60 -9.34 -4.95
N GLN A 198 4.93 -8.72 -5.91
CA GLN A 198 5.60 -8.12 -7.07
C GLN A 198 6.42 -6.87 -6.72
N ILE A 199 6.09 -6.19 -5.61
CA ILE A 199 6.88 -5.10 -5.05
C ILE A 199 8.36 -5.48 -4.90
N LEU A 200 8.64 -6.76 -4.62
CA LEU A 200 10.00 -7.26 -4.39
C LEU A 200 10.70 -7.77 -5.67
N LYS A 201 9.96 -7.95 -6.77
CA LYS A 201 10.45 -8.70 -7.94
C LYS A 201 10.59 -7.87 -9.20
N ALA A 202 9.70 -6.92 -9.44
CA ALA A 202 9.64 -6.19 -10.69
C ALA A 202 9.73 -4.68 -10.43
N LYS A 203 10.64 -3.99 -11.11
CA LYS A 203 10.87 -2.55 -10.95
C LYS A 203 9.62 -1.70 -11.23
N ASP A 204 8.90 -2.03 -12.32
CA ASP A 204 7.76 -1.23 -12.80
C ASP A 204 6.39 -1.89 -12.54
N TRP A 205 6.30 -2.73 -11.50
CA TRP A 205 5.06 -3.47 -11.17
C TRP A 205 3.83 -2.57 -11.05
N TYR A 206 3.99 -1.38 -10.47
CA TYR A 206 2.93 -0.42 -10.20
C TYR A 206 2.32 0.21 -11.47
N SER A 207 2.93 0.02 -12.64
CA SER A 207 2.40 0.46 -13.93
C SER A 207 1.41 -0.54 -14.54
N LYS A 208 1.41 -1.79 -14.06
CA LYS A 208 0.60 -2.88 -14.63
C LYS A 208 -0.81 -2.84 -14.05
N MET A 209 -1.80 -2.70 -14.94
CA MET A 209 -3.22 -2.62 -14.57
C MET A 209 -3.96 -3.96 -14.70
N ASP A 210 -3.31 -5.01 -15.19
CA ASP A 210 -3.88 -6.35 -15.43
C ASP A 210 -4.60 -6.91 -14.20
N LYS A 211 -3.95 -6.86 -13.04
CA LYS A 211 -4.54 -7.35 -11.78
C LYS A 211 -5.63 -6.46 -11.22
N VAL A 212 -5.53 -5.15 -11.42
CA VAL A 212 -6.60 -4.22 -11.06
C VAL A 212 -7.85 -4.58 -11.86
N THR A 213 -7.72 -4.75 -13.17
CA THR A 213 -8.82 -5.16 -14.03
C THR A 213 -9.38 -6.53 -13.62
N LEU A 214 -8.52 -7.52 -13.38
CA LEU A 214 -8.95 -8.84 -12.91
C LEU A 214 -9.70 -8.78 -11.57
N SER A 215 -9.24 -7.95 -10.64
CA SER A 215 -9.90 -7.75 -9.35
C SER A 215 -11.29 -7.13 -9.51
N PHE A 216 -11.48 -6.16 -10.41
CA PHE A 216 -12.81 -5.61 -10.69
C PHE A 216 -13.75 -6.61 -11.36
N ILE A 217 -13.23 -7.48 -12.23
CA ILE A 217 -14.02 -8.56 -12.84
C ILE A 217 -14.56 -9.49 -11.75
N LEU A 218 -13.71 -9.93 -10.81
CA LEU A 218 -14.12 -10.80 -9.71
C LEU A 218 -15.13 -10.11 -8.77
N VAL A 219 -14.93 -8.82 -8.47
CA VAL A 219 -15.94 -8.03 -7.73
C VAL A 219 -17.28 -8.01 -8.46
N GLY A 220 -17.27 -7.80 -9.79
CA GLY A 220 -18.49 -7.82 -10.60
C GLY A 220 -19.19 -9.17 -10.59
N VAL A 221 -18.44 -10.27 -10.66
CA VAL A 221 -18.98 -11.64 -10.53
C VAL A 221 -19.64 -11.84 -9.17
N GLU A 222 -18.98 -11.43 -8.09
CA GLU A 222 -19.48 -11.60 -6.72
C GLU A 222 -20.77 -10.79 -6.49
N LEU A 223 -20.76 -9.51 -6.87
CA LEU A 223 -21.92 -8.63 -6.72
C LEU A 223 -23.07 -9.08 -7.63
N GLY A 224 -22.78 -9.52 -8.85
CA GLY A 224 -23.77 -10.07 -9.77
C GLY A 224 -24.44 -11.33 -9.21
N ALA A 225 -23.67 -12.25 -8.63
CA ALA A 225 -24.20 -13.44 -7.97
C ALA A 225 -25.16 -13.06 -6.82
N ILE A 226 -24.80 -12.07 -6.01
CA ILE A 226 -25.66 -11.59 -4.92
C ILE A 226 -26.95 -10.96 -5.42
N LEU A 227 -26.89 -10.16 -6.49
CA LEU A 227 -28.09 -9.57 -7.09
C LEU A 227 -29.07 -10.64 -7.60
N ILE A 228 -28.54 -11.70 -8.23
CA ILE A 228 -29.36 -12.85 -8.67
C ILE A 228 -30.00 -13.55 -7.47
N LEU A 229 -29.24 -13.79 -6.40
CA LEU A 229 -29.75 -14.39 -5.17
C LEU A 229 -30.81 -13.50 -4.50
N ALA A 230 -30.59 -12.19 -4.47
CA ALA A 230 -31.52 -11.21 -3.92
C ALA A 230 -32.84 -11.15 -4.70
N TRP A 231 -32.80 -11.32 -6.02
CA TRP A 231 -34.01 -11.39 -6.83
C TRP A 231 -34.79 -12.68 -6.58
N LYS A 232 -34.08 -13.79 -6.33
CA LYS A 232 -34.69 -15.10 -6.09
C LYS A 232 -35.24 -15.25 -4.66
N TRP A 233 -34.61 -14.65 -3.66
CA TRP A 233 -34.90 -14.87 -2.24
C TRP A 233 -35.20 -13.56 -1.50
N LYS A 234 -36.38 -13.49 -0.86
CA LYS A 234 -36.79 -12.34 -0.02
C LYS A 234 -35.84 -12.19 1.19
N ASN A 235 -35.53 -10.95 1.59
CA ASN A 235 -34.65 -10.54 2.72
C ASN A 235 -33.12 -10.53 2.46
N PHE A 236 -32.66 -10.45 1.22
CA PHE A 236 -31.23 -10.45 0.87
C PHE A 236 -30.57 -9.06 0.76
N GLU A 237 -31.33 -7.97 0.89
CA GLU A 237 -30.81 -6.60 0.68
C GLU A 237 -29.67 -6.22 1.64
N MET A 238 -29.73 -6.68 2.89
CA MET A 238 -28.69 -6.41 3.89
C MET A 238 -27.37 -7.16 3.61
N ILE A 239 -27.44 -8.34 2.97
CA ILE A 239 -26.26 -9.13 2.60
C ILE A 239 -25.43 -8.38 1.55
N PHE A 240 -26.10 -7.70 0.63
CA PHE A 240 -25.44 -6.93 -0.42
C PHE A 240 -24.49 -5.88 0.17
N LEU A 241 -24.90 -5.17 1.22
CA LEU A 241 -24.05 -4.14 1.85
C LEU A 241 -22.78 -4.74 2.47
N PHE A 242 -22.89 -5.82 3.25
CA PHE A 242 -21.73 -6.45 3.89
C PHE A 242 -20.72 -6.98 2.87
N VAL A 243 -21.22 -7.66 1.84
CA VAL A 243 -20.33 -8.25 0.83
C VAL A 243 -19.77 -7.18 -0.10
N ALA A 244 -20.55 -6.18 -0.48
CA ALA A 244 -20.07 -5.06 -1.29
C ALA A 244 -18.92 -4.32 -0.61
N ILE A 245 -19.07 -4.01 0.69
CA ILE A 245 -17.97 -3.41 1.48
C ILE A 245 -16.76 -4.34 1.48
N ALA A 246 -16.95 -5.63 1.74
CA ALA A 246 -15.85 -6.58 1.80
C ALA A 246 -15.07 -6.67 0.49
N VAL A 247 -15.75 -6.82 -0.65
CA VAL A 247 -15.11 -7.09 -1.94
C VAL A 247 -14.52 -5.85 -2.58
N LEU A 248 -15.13 -4.66 -2.38
CA LEU A 248 -14.63 -3.40 -2.96
C LEU A 248 -13.37 -2.87 -2.27
N LEU A 249 -13.12 -3.27 -1.01
CA LEU A 249 -11.90 -2.88 -0.29
C LEU A 249 -10.63 -3.41 -0.97
N VAL A 250 -10.68 -4.62 -1.57
CA VAL A 250 -9.51 -5.25 -2.20
C VAL A 250 -8.98 -4.47 -3.41
N PRO A 251 -9.76 -4.20 -4.48
CA PRO A 251 -9.28 -3.40 -5.62
C PRO A 251 -8.87 -1.98 -5.21
N TYR A 252 -9.59 -1.38 -4.25
CA TYR A 252 -9.22 -0.07 -3.70
C TYR A 252 -7.81 -0.08 -3.09
N LEU A 253 -7.47 -1.09 -2.29
CA LEU A 253 -6.13 -1.22 -1.71
C LEU A 253 -5.04 -1.38 -2.78
N ILE A 254 -5.31 -2.17 -3.82
CA ILE A 254 -4.37 -2.37 -4.94
C ILE A 254 -4.10 -1.03 -5.64
N ILE A 255 -5.14 -0.33 -6.09
CA ILE A 255 -5.03 0.93 -6.83
C ILE A 255 -4.34 2.00 -5.99
N SER A 256 -4.79 2.15 -4.74
CA SER A 256 -4.25 3.14 -3.80
C SER A 256 -2.75 2.93 -3.58
N ASN A 257 -2.30 1.67 -3.53
CA ASN A 257 -0.88 1.35 -3.44
C ASN A 257 -0.15 1.67 -4.75
N GLN A 258 -0.60 1.19 -5.91
CA GLN A 258 0.03 1.45 -7.21
C GLN A 258 0.16 2.95 -7.51
N GLU A 259 -0.90 3.72 -7.25
CA GLU A 259 -0.94 5.16 -7.54
C GLU A 259 0.13 5.93 -6.76
N MET A 260 0.40 5.53 -5.51
CA MET A 260 1.45 6.14 -4.68
C MET A 260 2.84 5.96 -5.30
N TYR A 261 3.19 4.73 -5.71
CA TYR A 261 4.48 4.46 -6.36
C TYR A 261 4.60 5.19 -7.70
N ARG A 262 3.53 5.18 -8.51
CA ARG A 262 3.48 5.90 -9.78
C ARG A 262 3.68 7.41 -9.62
N LYS A 263 3.04 8.03 -8.61
CA LYS A 263 3.21 9.46 -8.32
C LYS A 263 4.65 9.80 -7.97
N TYR A 264 5.32 8.94 -7.20
CA TYR A 264 6.72 9.11 -6.85
C TYR A 264 7.62 9.02 -8.09
N ASP A 265 7.50 7.94 -8.88
CA ASP A 265 8.27 7.74 -10.12
C ASP A 265 8.13 8.93 -11.08
N VAL A 266 6.90 9.34 -11.39
CA VAL A 266 6.63 10.49 -12.27
C VAL A 266 7.24 11.79 -11.73
N SER A 267 7.24 11.99 -10.41
CA SER A 267 7.81 13.20 -9.81
C SER A 267 9.33 13.22 -9.89
N VAL A 268 9.98 12.07 -9.69
CA VAL A 268 11.44 11.93 -9.84
C VAL A 268 11.85 12.13 -11.30
N ARG A 269 11.15 11.51 -12.27
CA ARG A 269 11.43 11.68 -13.71
C ARG A 269 11.36 13.14 -14.16
N LYS A 270 10.38 13.90 -13.68
CA LYS A 270 10.25 15.34 -14.00
C LYS A 270 11.48 16.16 -13.58
N ILE A 271 12.15 15.80 -12.49
CA ILE A 271 13.38 16.47 -12.06
C ILE A 271 14.54 16.04 -12.96
N LEU A 272 14.63 14.74 -13.27
CA LEU A 272 15.64 14.17 -14.16
C LEU A 272 15.59 14.81 -15.56
N GLU A 273 14.40 14.95 -16.13
CA GLU A 273 14.16 15.53 -17.46
C GLU A 273 14.51 17.02 -17.53
N ARG A 274 14.29 17.80 -16.47
CA ARG A 274 14.66 19.23 -16.41
C ARG A 274 16.17 19.47 -16.39
N ARG A 275 16.97 18.42 -16.20
CA ARG A 275 18.43 18.50 -16.14
C ARG A 275 19.07 18.37 -17.51
N ASN A 276 18.50 17.52 -18.37
CA ASN A 276 18.91 17.31 -19.76
C ASN A 276 18.48 18.48 -20.64
#